data_AF-A0A7M7G1F8-F1
#
_entry.id   AF-A0A7M7G1F8-F1
#
_cell.length_a   1.000
_cell.length_b   1.000
_cell.length_c   1.000
_cell.angle_alpha   90.00
_cell.angle_beta   90.00
_cell.angle_gamma   90.00
#
_symmetry.space_group_name_H-M   'P 1'
#
loop_
_entity.id
_entity.type
_entity.pdbx_description
1 polymer ?
#
loop_
_entity_poly.entity_id
_entity_poly.type
_entity_poly.pdbx_seq_one_letter_code
_entity_poly.pdbx_strand_id
1 'polypeptide(L)'
;MDLKSYFTTDEEFKELEDRDATTNVTGYIDAIIAPCEAGKDDELLFKFTLSNDSKRIEILIWGFALINKHLNGFISNRVVEINGAYCRAVAQSKAREIQNLVPFEIVVKEYTDISFLGYYKLKRPVGNEVQPVTFEDIHKVQGLIEISGYIRSKFFITHNRNGNMTYGVGAITDKTRKITVQIKQFLESKLELGDYVTIRGSVTGKDDLVTIMCNSMNDIKLNAEKKSLPLQEVRRGNRPVKRARMEQKKS
;
A
#
# COMPACT_ATOMS: atom_id res chain seq x y z
N MET A 1 7.01 -1.89 21.58
CA MET A 1 7.75 -3.12 21.24
C MET A 1 8.41 -2.89 19.89
N ASP A 2 9.71 -3.11 19.77
CA ASP A 2 10.38 -3.06 18.47
C ASP A 2 10.07 -4.37 17.74
N LEU A 3 9.16 -4.32 16.76
CA LEU A 3 8.77 -5.52 16.00
C LEU A 3 9.85 -5.95 15.02
N LYS A 4 10.82 -5.08 14.70
CA LYS A 4 11.85 -5.36 13.71
C LYS A 4 12.79 -6.49 14.15
N SER A 5 13.04 -6.62 15.45
CA SER A 5 13.88 -7.70 15.99
C SER A 5 13.30 -9.10 15.79
N TYR A 6 12.02 -9.21 15.40
CA TYR A 6 11.35 -10.47 15.12
C TYR A 6 11.35 -10.83 13.63
N PHE A 7 11.82 -9.95 12.75
CA PHE A 7 11.79 -10.22 11.32
C PHE A 7 12.82 -11.29 10.94
N THR A 8 12.44 -12.15 10.00
CA THR A 8 13.37 -13.07 9.35
C THR A 8 14.48 -12.26 8.70
N THR A 9 15.71 -12.59 9.05
CA THR A 9 16.93 -11.92 8.60
C THR A 9 17.29 -12.29 7.16
N ASP A 10 18.19 -11.51 6.55
CA ASP A 10 18.71 -11.80 5.21
C ASP A 10 19.53 -13.11 5.21
N GLU A 11 20.12 -13.47 6.35
CA GLU A 11 20.87 -14.71 6.57
C GLU A 11 19.91 -15.91 6.61
N GLU A 12 18.86 -15.86 7.43
CA GLU A 12 17.84 -16.91 7.48
C GLU A 12 17.16 -17.13 6.12
N PHE A 13 16.94 -16.06 5.34
CA PHE A 13 16.41 -16.21 3.97
C PHE A 13 17.34 -16.97 3.02
N LYS A 14 18.65 -16.97 3.26
CA LYS A 14 19.62 -17.75 2.46
C LYS A 14 19.64 -19.24 2.86
N GLU A 15 19.15 -19.55 4.06
CA GLU A 15 19.10 -20.91 4.62
C GLU A 15 17.79 -21.64 4.31
N LEU A 16 16.84 -20.99 3.61
CA LEU A 16 15.62 -21.64 3.16
C LEU A 16 15.91 -22.82 2.23
N GLU A 17 15.14 -23.90 2.39
CA GLU A 17 15.27 -25.11 1.60
C GLU A 17 14.00 -25.39 0.78
N ASP A 18 14.17 -25.97 -0.40
CA ASP A 18 13.05 -26.43 -1.21
C ASP A 18 12.37 -27.62 -0.52
N ARG A 19 11.03 -27.62 -0.51
CA ARG A 19 10.18 -28.68 0.03
C ARG A 19 10.21 -28.84 1.55
N ASP A 20 10.77 -27.89 2.29
CA ASP A 20 10.59 -27.82 3.74
C ASP A 20 9.11 -27.54 4.07
N ALA A 21 8.50 -28.35 4.93
CA ALA A 21 7.10 -28.23 5.34
C ALA A 21 6.93 -27.50 6.69
N THR A 22 8.03 -27.03 7.29
CA THR A 22 8.09 -26.48 8.64
C THR A 22 8.67 -25.07 8.69
N THR A 23 8.73 -24.39 7.55
CA THR A 23 9.37 -23.09 7.43
C THR A 23 8.59 -22.02 8.20
N ASN A 24 9.34 -21.23 8.97
CA ASN A 24 8.82 -20.08 9.70
C ASN A 24 9.33 -18.79 9.07
N VAL A 25 8.45 -17.82 8.86
CA VAL A 25 8.83 -16.50 8.36
C VAL A 25 8.05 -15.39 9.06
N THR A 26 8.74 -14.31 9.39
CA THR A 26 8.15 -13.13 10.03
C THR A 26 8.59 -11.87 9.29
N GLY A 27 7.62 -11.01 8.97
CA GLY A 27 7.87 -9.74 8.29
C GLY A 27 6.62 -8.89 8.23
N TYR A 28 6.73 -7.69 7.68
CA TYR A 28 5.55 -6.86 7.42
C TYR A 28 5.00 -7.10 6.02
N ILE A 29 3.68 -6.98 5.87
CA ILE A 29 3.01 -7.09 4.57
C ILE A 29 3.38 -5.86 3.72
N ASP A 30 4.17 -6.06 2.67
CA ASP A 30 4.59 -5.00 1.76
C ASP A 30 3.66 -4.84 0.55
N ALA A 31 3.09 -5.94 0.06
CA ALA A 31 2.14 -5.95 -1.05
C ALA A 31 1.07 -7.02 -0.85
N ILE A 32 -0.15 -6.79 -1.37
CA ILE A 32 -1.29 -7.72 -1.29
C ILE A 32 -1.96 -7.81 -2.64
N ILE A 33 -2.09 -9.03 -3.16
CA ILE A 33 -2.83 -9.38 -4.37
C ILE A 33 -4.20 -9.92 -3.99
N ALA A 34 -5.26 -9.26 -4.47
CA ALA A 34 -6.64 -9.67 -4.29
C ALA A 34 -6.83 -11.11 -4.77
N PRO A 35 -7.70 -11.90 -4.09
CA PRO A 35 -7.97 -13.27 -4.51
C PRO A 35 -8.41 -13.33 -5.97
N CYS A 36 -7.78 -14.21 -6.74
CA CYS A 36 -8.10 -14.44 -8.15
C CYS A 36 -8.03 -15.93 -8.49
N GLU A 37 -8.79 -16.36 -9.49
CA GLU A 37 -8.73 -17.72 -10.01
C GLU A 37 -7.38 -17.94 -10.70
N ALA A 38 -6.71 -19.04 -10.36
CA ALA A 38 -5.40 -19.38 -10.89
C ALA A 38 -5.18 -20.90 -10.92
N GLY A 39 -4.19 -21.32 -11.70
CA GLY A 39 -3.83 -22.74 -11.82
C GLY A 39 -4.62 -23.46 -12.91
N LYS A 40 -4.62 -24.80 -12.86
CA LYS A 40 -5.29 -25.63 -13.88
C LYS A 40 -6.77 -25.86 -13.58
N ASP A 41 -7.17 -25.71 -12.33
CA ASP A 41 -8.52 -26.00 -11.84
C ASP A 41 -9.28 -24.71 -11.44
N ASP A 42 -8.78 -23.55 -11.89
CA ASP A 42 -9.30 -22.22 -11.55
C ASP A 42 -9.51 -22.02 -10.03
N GLU A 43 -8.63 -22.61 -9.23
CA GLU A 43 -8.69 -22.50 -7.77
C GLU A 43 -8.37 -21.07 -7.34
N LEU A 44 -9.08 -20.58 -6.32
CA LEU A 44 -8.86 -19.25 -5.79
C LEU A 44 -7.48 -19.16 -5.12
N LEU A 45 -6.66 -18.23 -5.58
CA LEU A 45 -5.35 -17.89 -5.03
C LEU A 45 -5.40 -16.50 -4.40
N PHE A 46 -5.00 -16.41 -3.13
CA PHE A 46 -4.63 -15.17 -2.49
C PHE A 46 -3.12 -15.10 -2.31
N LYS A 47 -2.51 -13.96 -2.68
CA LYS A 47 -1.07 -13.78 -2.64
C LYS A 47 -0.71 -12.47 -1.94
N PHE A 48 0.31 -12.48 -1.10
CA PHE A 48 0.87 -11.26 -0.52
C PHE A 48 2.38 -11.39 -0.38
N THR A 49 3.06 -10.28 -0.09
CA THR A 49 4.52 -10.23 0.05
C THR A 49 4.88 -9.79 1.45
N LEU A 50 5.73 -10.56 2.13
CA LEU A 50 6.38 -10.14 3.36
C LEU A 50 7.73 -9.50 3.06
N SER A 51 8.10 -8.50 3.85
CA SER A 51 9.37 -7.78 3.75
C SER A 51 10.03 -7.66 5.11
N ASN A 52 11.36 -7.67 5.13
CA ASN A 52 12.19 -7.33 6.28
C ASN A 52 12.92 -5.98 6.14
N ASP A 53 12.52 -5.16 5.16
CA ASP A 53 13.16 -3.94 4.62
C ASP A 53 14.22 -4.15 3.53
N SER A 54 14.90 -5.30 3.51
CA SER A 54 15.96 -5.60 2.54
C SER A 54 15.49 -6.60 1.48
N LYS A 55 14.91 -7.71 1.94
CA LYS A 55 14.43 -8.83 1.15
C LYS A 55 12.93 -8.97 1.25
N ARG A 56 12.35 -9.54 0.20
CA ARG A 56 10.92 -9.78 0.06
C ARG A 56 10.70 -11.26 -0.24
N ILE A 57 9.62 -11.81 0.30
CA ILE A 57 9.20 -13.19 0.04
C ILE A 57 7.70 -13.23 -0.23
N GLU A 58 7.30 -14.05 -1.21
CA GLU A 58 5.90 -14.19 -1.58
C GLU A 58 5.24 -15.31 -0.78
N ILE A 59 4.04 -15.02 -0.28
CA ILE A 59 3.21 -15.95 0.47
C ILE A 59 1.96 -16.26 -0.37
N LEU A 60 1.63 -17.53 -0.50
CA LEU A 60 0.54 -18.06 -1.31
C LEU A 60 -0.46 -18.79 -0.40
N ILE A 61 -1.75 -18.47 -0.53
CA ILE A 61 -2.86 -19.18 0.11
C ILE A 61 -3.82 -19.65 -0.98
N TRP A 62 -4.04 -20.95 -1.06
CA TRP A 62 -4.94 -21.58 -2.04
C TRP A 62 -6.24 -22.01 -1.37
N GLY A 63 -7.35 -21.87 -2.08
CA GLY A 63 -8.65 -22.37 -1.69
C GLY A 63 -9.47 -21.39 -0.85
N PHE A 64 -10.76 -21.28 -1.18
CA PHE A 64 -11.69 -20.32 -0.56
C PHE A 64 -11.78 -20.43 0.97
N ALA A 65 -11.78 -21.66 1.50
CA ALA A 65 -11.91 -21.91 2.94
C ALA A 65 -10.71 -21.34 3.73
N LEU A 66 -9.49 -21.61 3.27
CA LEU A 66 -8.27 -21.17 3.94
C LEU A 66 -8.06 -19.65 3.78
N ILE A 67 -8.41 -19.11 2.62
CA ILE A 67 -8.39 -17.66 2.36
C ILE A 67 -9.32 -16.94 3.35
N ASN A 68 -10.58 -17.36 3.45
CA ASN A 68 -11.56 -16.69 4.32
C ASN A 68 -11.24 -16.80 5.81
N LYS A 69 -10.55 -17.87 6.24
CA LYS A 69 -10.09 -18.01 7.63
C LYS A 69 -9.19 -16.85 8.07
N HIS A 70 -8.42 -16.26 7.14
CA HIS A 70 -7.38 -15.27 7.47
C HIS A 70 -7.55 -13.90 6.77
N LEU A 71 -8.46 -13.77 5.80
CA LEU A 71 -8.58 -12.61 4.91
C LEU A 71 -8.61 -11.25 5.63
N ASN A 72 -9.42 -11.13 6.69
CA ASN A 72 -9.59 -9.88 7.45
C ASN A 72 -8.31 -9.42 8.15
N GLY A 73 -7.33 -10.32 8.29
CA GLY A 73 -6.07 -10.06 8.95
C GLY A 73 -5.05 -9.32 8.07
N PHE A 74 -5.09 -9.53 6.76
CA PHE A 74 -4.03 -9.09 5.85
C PHE A 74 -4.20 -7.61 5.47
N ILE A 75 -3.40 -6.76 6.10
CA ILE A 75 -3.41 -5.30 5.92
C ILE A 75 -1.96 -4.86 5.68
N SER A 76 -1.73 -3.96 4.72
CA SER A 76 -0.41 -3.42 4.43
C SER A 76 0.31 -2.95 5.72
N ASN A 77 1.59 -3.30 5.84
CA ASN A 77 2.50 -3.05 6.96
C ASN A 77 2.13 -3.71 8.28
N ARG A 78 1.10 -4.56 8.31
CA ARG A 78 0.88 -5.44 9.45
C ARG A 78 2.02 -6.45 9.52
N VAL A 79 2.58 -6.66 10.71
CA VAL A 79 3.58 -7.68 10.96
C VAL A 79 2.86 -9.01 11.12
N VAL A 80 3.27 -9.97 10.31
CA VAL A 80 2.75 -11.33 10.27
C VAL A 80 3.87 -12.28 10.61
N GLU A 81 3.61 -13.18 11.53
CA GLU A 81 4.40 -14.36 11.82
C GLU A 81 3.67 -15.56 11.20
N ILE A 82 4.37 -16.31 10.36
CA ILE A 82 3.88 -17.52 9.73
C ILE A 82 4.71 -18.67 10.29
N ASN A 83 4.05 -19.66 10.88
CA ASN A 83 4.68 -20.80 11.50
C ASN A 83 4.23 -22.11 10.84
N GLY A 84 5.19 -22.96 10.47
CA GLY A 84 4.92 -24.27 9.88
C GLY A 84 4.28 -24.17 8.50
N ALA A 85 4.88 -23.41 7.59
CA ALA A 85 4.44 -23.32 6.21
C ALA A 85 5.34 -24.11 5.25
N TYR A 86 4.82 -24.41 4.06
CA TYR A 86 5.57 -25.14 3.04
C TYR A 86 6.41 -24.20 2.18
N CYS A 87 7.72 -24.36 2.16
CA CYS A 87 8.64 -23.62 1.32
C CYS A 87 8.84 -24.31 -0.05
N ARG A 88 8.79 -23.51 -1.11
CA ARG A 88 8.99 -23.96 -2.49
C ARG A 88 9.99 -23.06 -3.19
N ALA A 89 11.01 -23.66 -3.81
CA ALA A 89 11.93 -22.94 -4.67
C ALA A 89 11.24 -22.44 -5.94
N VAL A 90 11.61 -21.25 -6.38
CA VAL A 90 11.11 -20.64 -7.62
C VAL A 90 12.27 -20.05 -8.41
N ALA A 91 12.16 -20.13 -9.73
CA ALA A 91 13.16 -19.58 -10.62
C ALA A 91 13.33 -18.07 -10.41
N GLN A 92 14.58 -17.64 -10.21
CA GLN A 92 14.92 -16.24 -10.03
C GLN A 92 14.93 -15.52 -11.37
N SER A 93 13.80 -14.92 -11.73
CA SER A 93 13.70 -14.09 -12.93
C SER A 93 14.22 -12.67 -12.67
N LYS A 94 14.63 -11.96 -13.73
CA LYS A 94 15.04 -10.54 -13.64
C LYS A 94 14.01 -9.67 -12.94
N ALA A 95 12.71 -9.94 -13.14
CA ALA A 95 11.63 -9.19 -12.51
C ALA A 95 11.57 -9.42 -10.99
N ARG A 96 11.92 -10.62 -10.51
CA ARG A 96 12.02 -10.95 -9.08
C ARG A 96 13.25 -10.29 -8.45
N GLU A 97 14.38 -10.29 -9.15
CA GLU A 97 15.62 -9.64 -8.70
C GLU A 97 15.44 -8.13 -8.49
N ILE A 98 14.84 -7.44 -9.47
CA ILE A 98 14.53 -6.01 -9.40
C ILE A 98 13.64 -5.69 -8.19
N GLN A 99 12.82 -6.65 -7.78
CA GLN A 99 11.91 -6.54 -6.65
C GLN A 99 12.49 -7.05 -5.33
N ASN A 100 13.79 -7.40 -5.27
CA ASN A 100 14.45 -7.99 -4.11
C ASN A 100 13.73 -9.24 -3.56
N LEU A 101 13.05 -9.99 -4.42
CA LEU A 101 12.39 -11.23 -4.04
C LEU A 101 13.43 -12.34 -3.88
N VAL A 102 13.32 -13.11 -2.80
CA VAL A 102 14.11 -14.33 -2.60
C VAL A 102 13.65 -15.43 -3.58
N PRO A 103 14.52 -16.40 -3.92
CA PRO A 103 14.20 -17.49 -4.86
C PRO A 103 13.30 -18.57 -4.26
N PHE A 104 12.43 -18.18 -3.33
CA PHE A 104 11.48 -19.04 -2.64
C PHE A 104 10.11 -18.37 -2.54
N GLU A 105 9.10 -19.21 -2.38
CA GLU A 105 7.74 -18.84 -2.04
C GLU A 105 7.27 -19.70 -0.87
N ILE A 106 6.45 -19.12 0.00
CA ILE A 106 5.85 -19.83 1.13
C ILE A 106 4.40 -20.13 0.78
N VAL A 107 4.00 -21.39 0.93
CA VAL A 107 2.65 -21.87 0.69
C VAL A 107 2.01 -22.20 2.03
N VAL A 108 0.98 -21.44 2.37
CA VAL A 108 0.17 -21.68 3.58
C VAL A 108 -0.65 -22.95 3.36
N LYS A 109 -0.60 -23.85 4.35
CA LYS A 109 -1.37 -25.09 4.40
C LYS A 109 -2.37 -25.04 5.56
N GLU A 110 -3.25 -26.02 5.64
CA GLU A 110 -4.28 -26.09 6.69
C GLU A 110 -3.71 -26.09 8.11
N TYR A 111 -2.50 -26.64 8.27
CA TYR A 111 -1.76 -26.73 9.53
C TYR A 111 -0.90 -25.50 9.85
N THR A 112 -0.76 -24.55 8.92
CA THR A 112 0.07 -23.36 9.13
C THR A 112 -0.61 -22.41 10.11
N ASP A 113 0.15 -21.96 11.12
CA ASP A 113 -0.31 -20.92 12.04
C ASP A 113 0.08 -19.53 11.53
N ILE A 114 -0.86 -18.58 11.61
CA ILE A 114 -0.64 -17.20 11.18
C ILE A 114 -1.02 -16.27 12.33
N SER A 115 -0.01 -15.59 12.85
CA SER A 115 -0.13 -14.66 13.97
C SER A 115 0.11 -13.22 13.52
N PHE A 116 -0.67 -12.28 14.06
CA PHE A 116 -0.61 -10.87 13.70
C PHE A 116 -0.06 -10.03 14.85
N LEU A 117 1.19 -9.61 14.76
CA LEU A 117 1.95 -9.05 15.88
C LEU A 117 1.81 -7.53 16.04
N GLY A 118 1.18 -6.83 15.09
CA GLY A 118 0.96 -5.39 15.12
C GLY A 118 1.28 -4.73 13.80
N TYR A 119 1.66 -3.45 13.82
CA TYR A 119 1.97 -2.67 12.62
C TYR A 119 3.41 -2.17 12.62
N TYR A 120 4.11 -2.39 11.52
CA TYR A 120 5.45 -1.86 11.31
C TYR A 120 5.38 -0.43 10.79
N LYS A 121 6.09 0.48 11.48
CA LYS A 121 6.22 1.88 11.03
C LYS A 121 7.38 1.95 10.05
N LEU A 122 7.06 1.98 8.75
CA LEU A 122 8.05 2.24 7.71
C LEU A 122 8.85 3.50 8.05
N LYS A 123 10.18 3.36 8.09
CA LYS A 123 11.06 4.52 8.21
C LYS A 123 10.80 5.40 7.00
N ARG A 124 10.38 6.65 7.26
CA ARG A 124 10.24 7.66 6.21
C ARG A 124 11.62 7.84 5.56
N PRO A 125 11.72 8.05 4.24
CA PRO A 125 12.97 8.47 3.64
C PRO A 125 13.46 9.71 4.40
N VAL A 126 14.56 9.58 5.12
CA VAL A 126 15.23 10.69 5.79
C VAL A 126 15.87 11.49 4.67
N GLY A 127 15.33 12.67 4.35
CA GLY A 127 15.93 13.55 3.35
C GLY A 127 15.00 14.46 2.57
N ASN A 128 13.69 14.20 2.52
CA ASN A 128 12.78 15.13 1.82
C ASN A 128 12.23 16.16 2.81
N GLU A 129 12.77 17.38 2.77
CA GLU A 129 12.09 18.55 3.33
C GLU A 129 10.64 18.57 2.83
N VAL A 130 9.70 18.75 3.75
CA VAL A 130 8.27 18.79 3.41
C VAL A 130 8.00 20.12 2.75
N GLN A 131 7.57 20.09 1.50
CA GLN A 131 7.22 21.30 0.78
C GLN A 131 5.73 21.61 0.98
N PRO A 132 5.34 22.74 1.60
CA PRO A 132 3.95 23.17 1.60
C PRO A 132 3.55 23.56 0.17
N VAL A 133 2.41 23.06 -0.30
CA VAL A 133 1.93 23.27 -1.67
C VAL A 133 0.42 23.56 -1.68
N THR A 134 -0.02 24.16 -2.78
CA THR A 134 -1.40 24.48 -3.10
C THR A 134 -1.89 23.68 -4.31
N PHE A 135 -3.18 23.75 -4.60
CA PHE A 135 -3.73 23.17 -5.83
C PHE A 135 -3.22 23.91 -7.10
N GLU A 136 -2.59 25.08 -6.96
CA GLU A 136 -2.01 25.86 -8.06
C GLU A 136 -0.61 25.40 -8.42
N ASP A 137 0.22 25.02 -7.46
CA ASP A 137 1.65 24.77 -7.67
C ASP A 137 2.02 23.27 -7.62
N ILE A 138 1.17 22.41 -7.05
CA ILE A 138 1.47 20.97 -6.86
C ILE A 138 1.86 20.24 -8.16
N HIS A 139 1.40 20.74 -9.31
CA HIS A 139 1.73 20.15 -10.61
C HIS A 139 3.20 20.35 -11.02
N LYS A 140 3.92 21.27 -10.36
CA LYS A 140 5.33 21.61 -10.62
C LYS A 140 6.30 20.92 -9.66
N VAL A 141 5.81 20.35 -8.57
CA VAL A 141 6.66 19.79 -7.51
C VAL A 141 6.83 18.27 -7.63
N GLN A 142 7.86 17.76 -6.97
CA GLN A 142 8.14 16.34 -6.79
C GLN A 142 8.56 16.10 -5.34
N GLY A 143 8.48 14.85 -4.89
CA GLY A 143 8.88 14.49 -3.53
C GLY A 143 7.75 14.70 -2.51
N LEU A 144 8.16 14.92 -1.25
CA LEU A 144 7.27 14.97 -0.10
C LEU A 144 6.66 16.36 0.08
N ILE A 145 5.34 16.42 0.16
CA ILE A 145 4.58 17.66 0.26
C ILE A 145 3.66 17.67 1.48
N GLU A 146 3.16 18.86 1.79
CA GLU A 146 1.98 19.08 2.63
C GLU A 146 0.97 19.96 1.89
N ILE A 147 -0.29 19.53 1.84
CA ILE A 147 -1.38 20.26 1.16
C ILE A 147 -2.67 20.15 1.96
N SER A 148 -3.43 21.25 2.01
CA SER A 148 -4.72 21.27 2.69
C SER A 148 -5.89 21.42 1.70
N GLY A 149 -7.01 20.77 2.00
CA GLY A 149 -8.21 20.83 1.17
C GLY A 149 -9.40 20.15 1.83
N TYR A 150 -10.56 20.22 1.18
CA TYR A 150 -11.79 19.61 1.66
C TYR A 150 -11.95 18.19 1.11
N ILE A 151 -12.43 17.23 1.92
CA ILE A 151 -12.74 15.88 1.45
C ILE A 151 -13.83 15.95 0.36
N ARG A 152 -13.45 15.59 -0.87
CA ARG A 152 -14.32 15.56 -2.05
C ARG A 152 -14.96 14.20 -2.27
N SER A 153 -14.19 13.16 -2.05
CA SER A 153 -14.62 11.77 -2.12
C SER A 153 -14.09 11.08 -0.89
N LYS A 154 -14.97 10.37 -0.17
CA LYS A 154 -14.56 9.53 0.96
C LYS A 154 -13.48 8.54 0.51
N PHE A 155 -12.67 8.13 1.48
CA PHE A 155 -11.65 7.13 1.24
C PHE A 155 -12.27 5.74 1.31
N PHE A 156 -12.07 4.95 0.27
CA PHE A 156 -12.51 3.57 0.21
C PHE A 156 -11.34 2.66 -0.15
N ILE A 157 -11.42 1.42 0.31
CA ILE A 157 -10.49 0.38 -0.12
C ILE A 157 -10.68 0.11 -1.61
N THR A 158 -9.58 0.00 -2.34
CA THR A 158 -9.59 -0.35 -3.76
C THR A 158 -8.45 -1.31 -4.07
N HIS A 159 -8.62 -2.05 -5.17
CA HIS A 159 -7.66 -2.98 -5.71
C HIS A 159 -7.18 -2.47 -7.06
N ASN A 160 -5.89 -2.60 -7.36
CA ASN A 160 -5.43 -2.30 -8.72
C ASN A 160 -6.05 -3.29 -9.73
N ARG A 161 -5.97 -2.97 -11.04
CA ARG A 161 -6.57 -3.79 -12.12
C ARG A 161 -6.17 -5.27 -12.11
N ASN A 162 -5.03 -5.60 -11.52
CA ASN A 162 -4.51 -6.96 -11.45
C ASN A 162 -4.79 -7.62 -10.09
N GLY A 163 -5.53 -6.96 -9.19
CA GLY A 163 -5.68 -7.36 -7.80
C GLY A 163 -4.46 -7.06 -6.93
N ASN A 164 -3.27 -6.91 -7.51
CA ASN A 164 -1.94 -6.93 -6.88
C ASN A 164 -1.63 -5.93 -5.75
N MET A 165 -2.46 -4.92 -5.50
CA MET A 165 -2.27 -3.98 -4.39
C MET A 165 -3.60 -3.53 -3.82
N THR A 166 -3.74 -3.62 -2.50
CA THR A 166 -4.81 -3.00 -1.71
C THR A 166 -4.36 -1.63 -1.21
N TYR A 167 -5.05 -0.56 -1.62
CA TYR A 167 -4.82 0.80 -1.12
C TYR A 167 -6.14 1.53 -0.90
N GLY A 168 -6.13 2.54 -0.05
CA GLY A 168 -7.24 3.48 0.10
C GLY A 168 -7.20 4.49 -1.01
N VAL A 169 -8.34 4.80 -1.63
CA VAL A 169 -8.45 5.86 -2.63
C VAL A 169 -9.55 6.84 -2.23
N GLY A 170 -9.24 8.13 -2.33
CA GLY A 170 -10.18 9.22 -2.11
C GLY A 170 -9.70 10.48 -2.84
N ALA A 171 -10.34 11.60 -2.56
CA ALA A 171 -9.97 12.87 -3.19
C ALA A 171 -10.21 14.06 -2.27
N ILE A 172 -9.37 15.09 -2.43
CA ILE A 172 -9.57 16.42 -1.82
C ILE A 172 -9.81 17.49 -2.87
N THR A 173 -10.43 18.60 -2.47
CA THR A 173 -10.74 19.75 -3.34
C THR A 173 -10.48 21.12 -2.70
N ASP A 174 -10.08 22.09 -3.51
CA ASP A 174 -10.06 23.53 -3.18
C ASP A 174 -11.37 24.25 -3.58
N LYS A 175 -12.48 23.51 -3.70
CA LYS A 175 -13.80 23.95 -4.24
C LYS A 175 -13.88 24.05 -5.76
N THR A 176 -12.76 24.06 -6.47
CA THR A 176 -12.72 24.15 -7.94
C THR A 176 -12.09 22.92 -8.57
N ARG A 177 -10.90 22.57 -8.09
CA ARG A 177 -10.05 21.48 -8.53
C ARG A 177 -10.10 20.31 -7.56
N LYS A 178 -9.78 19.12 -8.04
CA LYS A 178 -9.64 17.91 -7.22
C LYS A 178 -8.30 17.24 -7.44
N ILE A 179 -7.81 16.61 -6.40
CA ILE A 179 -6.59 15.79 -6.42
C ILE A 179 -6.93 14.42 -5.84
N THR A 180 -6.46 13.37 -6.52
CA THR A 180 -6.59 11.99 -6.05
C THR A 180 -5.57 11.74 -4.95
N VAL A 181 -6.00 11.07 -3.90
CA VAL A 181 -5.15 10.67 -2.77
C VAL A 181 -5.22 9.15 -2.65
N GLN A 182 -4.05 8.52 -2.64
CA GLN A 182 -3.87 7.08 -2.47
C GLN A 182 -3.17 6.81 -1.14
N ILE A 183 -3.64 5.83 -0.37
CA ILE A 183 -3.15 5.54 0.98
C ILE A 183 -2.73 4.07 1.03
N LYS A 184 -1.44 3.79 1.23
CA LYS A 184 -0.92 2.41 1.23
C LYS A 184 -1.49 1.57 2.39
N GLN A 185 -1.49 2.11 3.61
CA GLN A 185 -2.05 1.51 4.82
C GLN A 185 -3.43 2.13 5.09
N PHE A 186 -4.42 1.73 4.30
CA PHE A 186 -5.76 2.22 4.52
C PHE A 186 -6.43 1.48 5.67
N LEU A 187 -7.01 2.26 6.57
CA LEU A 187 -7.94 1.83 7.60
C LEU A 187 -9.21 2.66 7.40
N GLU A 188 -10.35 2.12 7.79
CA GLU A 188 -11.62 2.83 7.68
C GLU A 188 -11.52 4.20 8.37
N SER A 189 -11.93 5.22 7.63
CA SER A 189 -11.80 6.61 8.04
C SER A 189 -13.13 7.15 8.54
N LYS A 190 -13.10 7.86 9.68
CA LYS A 190 -14.25 8.63 10.18
C LYS A 190 -14.40 10.00 9.50
N LEU A 191 -13.54 10.33 8.53
CA LEU A 191 -13.60 11.60 7.81
C LEU A 191 -14.80 11.63 6.86
N GLU A 192 -15.54 12.72 6.91
CA GLU A 192 -16.76 12.94 6.16
C GLU A 192 -16.55 13.88 4.96
N LEU A 193 -17.50 13.86 4.02
CA LEU A 193 -17.47 14.80 2.89
C LEU A 193 -17.53 16.24 3.40
N GLY A 194 -16.65 17.10 2.87
CA GLY A 194 -16.57 18.49 3.28
C GLY A 194 -15.65 18.75 4.47
N ASP A 195 -15.13 17.74 5.16
CA ASP A 195 -14.13 17.95 6.20
C ASP A 195 -12.86 18.59 5.64
N TYR A 196 -12.31 19.57 6.36
CA TYR A 196 -11.05 20.19 5.97
C TYR A 196 -9.88 19.42 6.56
N VAL A 197 -8.97 18.97 5.70
CA VAL A 197 -7.83 18.15 6.09
C VAL A 197 -6.52 18.72 5.59
N THR A 198 -5.44 18.42 6.31
CA THR A 198 -4.06 18.58 5.84
C THR A 198 -3.48 17.21 5.56
N ILE A 199 -2.95 17.04 4.35
CA ILE A 199 -2.39 15.78 3.85
C ILE A 199 -0.90 15.95 3.66
N ARG A 200 -0.13 15.02 4.22
CA ARG A 200 1.30 14.90 3.97
C ARG A 200 1.58 13.66 3.13
N GLY A 201 2.12 13.82 1.94
CA GLY A 201 2.31 12.68 1.03
C GLY A 201 3.33 12.96 -0.06
N SER A 202 3.63 11.95 -0.87
CA SER A 202 4.54 12.10 -2.01
C SER A 202 3.75 12.33 -3.29
N VAL A 203 4.15 13.31 -4.10
CA VAL A 203 3.49 13.59 -5.38
C VAL A 203 3.92 12.57 -6.43
N THR A 204 2.97 11.84 -6.99
CA THR A 204 3.17 10.96 -8.15
C THR A 204 2.37 11.48 -9.34
N GLY A 205 2.89 11.26 -10.55
CA GLY A 205 2.17 11.52 -11.79
C GLY A 205 1.94 10.21 -12.50
N LYS A 206 0.72 9.71 -12.48
CA LYS A 206 0.31 8.57 -13.31
C LYS A 206 -0.69 9.12 -14.32
N ASP A 207 -0.44 8.91 -15.61
CA ASP A 207 -1.37 9.24 -16.69
C ASP A 207 -1.82 10.72 -16.71
N ASP A 208 -0.86 11.66 -16.70
CA ASP A 208 -1.06 13.13 -16.70
C ASP A 208 -1.75 13.73 -15.46
N LEU A 209 -2.31 12.92 -14.55
CA LEU A 209 -2.99 13.39 -13.34
C LEU A 209 -2.07 13.44 -12.13
N VAL A 210 -2.21 14.50 -11.34
CA VAL A 210 -1.52 14.62 -10.05
C VAL A 210 -2.21 13.71 -9.02
N THR A 211 -1.43 12.81 -8.43
CA THR A 211 -1.86 11.94 -7.33
C THR A 211 -0.95 12.12 -6.13
N ILE A 212 -1.53 12.13 -4.93
CA ILE A 212 -0.77 12.18 -3.68
C ILE A 212 -0.76 10.77 -3.09
N MET A 213 0.44 10.24 -2.82
CA MET A 213 0.63 8.95 -2.18
C MET A 213 0.96 9.15 -0.70
N CYS A 214 0.06 8.71 0.17
CA CYS A 214 0.22 8.64 1.62
C CYS A 214 0.64 7.24 2.05
N ASN A 215 1.41 7.12 3.13
CA ASN A 215 1.77 5.82 3.68
C ASN A 215 0.63 5.25 4.52
N SER A 216 -0.06 6.07 5.31
CA SER A 216 -1.18 5.64 6.15
C SER A 216 -2.21 6.73 6.36
N MET A 217 -3.34 6.39 6.99
CA MET A 217 -4.35 7.37 7.40
C MET A 217 -3.81 8.45 8.36
N ASN A 218 -2.72 8.18 9.10
CA ASN A 218 -2.09 9.16 10.00
C ASN A 218 -1.45 10.34 9.26
N ASP A 219 -1.24 10.20 7.95
CA ASP A 219 -0.74 11.26 7.10
C ASP A 219 -1.84 12.27 6.68
N ILE A 220 -3.08 12.01 7.07
CA ILE A 220 -4.25 12.87 6.82
C ILE A 220 -4.78 13.36 8.17
N LYS A 221 -4.69 14.66 8.41
CA LYS A 221 -5.10 15.28 9.68
C LYS A 221 -6.32 16.15 9.47
N LEU A 222 -7.38 15.87 10.23
CA LEU A 222 -8.54 16.74 10.34
C LEU A 222 -8.13 18.08 10.98
N ASN A 223 -8.56 19.18 10.39
CA ASN A 223 -8.52 20.49 11.01
C ASN A 223 -9.93 20.86 11.48
N ALA A 224 -10.18 20.66 12.78
CA ALA A 224 -11.49 20.88 13.38
C ALA A 224 -11.89 22.36 13.49
N GLU A 225 -10.95 23.30 13.35
CA GLU A 225 -11.22 24.74 13.41
C GLU A 225 -11.85 25.26 12.11
N LYS A 226 -11.64 24.56 10.99
CA LYS A 226 -12.20 24.92 9.70
C LYS A 226 -13.58 24.30 9.53
N LYS A 227 -14.59 25.16 9.30
CA LYS A 227 -15.96 24.73 9.03
C LYS A 227 -16.01 23.79 7.83
N SER A 228 -16.73 22.68 8.00
CA SER A 228 -16.99 21.72 6.93
C SER A 228 -17.70 22.39 5.75
N LEU A 229 -17.29 22.02 4.54
CA LEU A 229 -17.79 22.58 3.31
C LEU A 229 -19.17 21.97 2.97
N PRO A 230 -20.20 22.78 2.64
CA PRO A 230 -21.50 22.24 2.25
C PRO A 230 -21.40 21.31 1.04
N LEU A 231 -22.19 20.24 1.03
CA LEU A 231 -22.14 19.21 -0.01
C LEU A 231 -22.31 19.76 -1.44
N GLN A 232 -23.10 20.81 -1.61
CA GLN A 232 -23.27 21.47 -2.91
C GLN A 232 -21.96 22.07 -3.43
N GLU A 233 -21.17 22.70 -2.56
CA GLU A 233 -19.86 23.27 -2.89
C GLU A 233 -18.81 22.18 -3.09
N VAL A 234 -18.82 21.14 -2.24
CA VAL A 234 -17.95 19.96 -2.41
C VAL A 234 -18.12 19.38 -3.81
N ARG A 235 -19.37 19.20 -4.28
CA ARG A 235 -19.66 18.62 -5.60
C ARG A 235 -19.09 19.43 -6.77
N ARG A 236 -19.01 20.77 -6.65
CA ARG A 236 -18.47 21.66 -7.69
C ARG A 236 -16.96 21.51 -7.90
N GLY A 237 -16.25 21.13 -6.85
CA GLY A 237 -14.81 20.88 -6.86
C GLY A 237 -14.40 19.59 -7.59
N ASN A 238 -14.61 19.52 -8.91
CA ASN A 238 -14.44 18.28 -9.68
C ASN A 238 -13.36 18.34 -10.77
N ARG A 239 -12.73 19.50 -11.02
CA ARG A 239 -11.73 19.66 -12.10
C ARG A 239 -10.40 18.98 -11.72
N PRO A 240 -9.96 17.90 -12.37
CA PRO A 240 -8.71 17.24 -11.99
C PRO A 240 -7.49 18.15 -12.17
N VAL A 241 -6.55 18.11 -11.22
CA VAL A 241 -5.23 18.74 -11.41
C VAL A 241 -4.38 17.85 -12.32
N LYS A 242 -3.81 18.46 -13.37
CA LYS A 242 -2.94 17.81 -14.35
C LYS A 242 -1.49 18.23 -14.13
N ARG A 243 -0.53 17.35 -14.44
CA ARG A 243 0.90 17.69 -14.52
C ARG A 243 1.14 18.76 -15.59
N ALA A 244 2.11 19.65 -15.38
CA ALA A 244 2.61 20.46 -16.50
C ALA A 244 3.25 19.53 -17.54
N ARG A 245 2.90 19.72 -18.82
CA ARG A 245 3.66 19.10 -19.91
C ARG A 245 5.08 19.66 -19.83
N MET A 246 6.08 18.80 -19.66
CA MET A 246 7.45 19.21 -19.97
C MET A 246 7.48 19.43 -21.48
N GLU A 247 7.67 20.67 -21.92
CA GLU A 247 8.01 20.92 -23.31
C GLU A 247 9.29 20.14 -23.60
N GLN A 248 9.17 19.10 -24.44
CA GLN A 248 10.35 18.50 -25.05
C GLN A 248 11.02 19.62 -25.85
N LYS A 249 12.15 20.11 -25.35
CA LYS A 249 13.08 20.89 -26.17
C LYS A 249 13.39 20.01 -27.38
N LYS A 250 12.83 20.36 -28.53
CA LYS A 250 13.24 19.79 -29.81
C LYS A 250 14.73 20.13 -29.97
N SER A 251 15.58 19.11 -29.94
CA SER A 251 16.95 19.22 -30.45
C SER A 251 16.92 19.28 -31.96
#